data_AF-A0A1F3VTB2-F1
#
_entry.id   AF-A0A1F3VTB2-F1
#
_cell.length_a   1.000
_cell.length_b   1.000
_cell.length_c   1.000
_cell.angle_alpha   90.00
_cell.angle_beta   90.00
_cell.angle_gamma   90.00
#
_symmetry.space_group_name_H-M   'P 1'
#
loop_
_entity.id
_entity.type
_entity.pdbx_description
1 polymer ?
#
loop_
_entity_poly.entity_id
_entity_poly.type
_entity_poly.pdbx_seq_one_letter_code
_entity_poly.pdbx_strand_id
1 'polypeptide(L)'
;MKRSIQIPGAPAPLGPYSQAILINGTLYVSGQVPLNPASGELVNGSIAEATHQVMKNIMALVTEAGMDVSNIVKCSIFLKDLGNFSEVNEIYGQYFRSTP
;
A
#
# COMPACT_ATOMS: atom_id res chain seq x y z
N MET A 1 -17.87 -12.70 -7.75
CA MET A 1 -18.45 -11.34 -7.63
C MET A 1 -17.33 -10.36 -7.31
N LYS A 2 -17.38 -9.12 -7.85
CA LYS A 2 -16.44 -8.04 -7.52
C LYS A 2 -16.70 -7.54 -6.09
N ARG A 3 -15.67 -7.41 -5.26
CA ARG A 3 -15.75 -6.83 -3.91
C ARG A 3 -14.81 -5.63 -3.79
N SER A 4 -15.32 -4.50 -3.32
CA SER A 4 -14.49 -3.34 -2.96
C SER A 4 -13.88 -3.57 -1.59
N ILE A 5 -12.59 -3.25 -1.46
CA ILE A 5 -11.82 -3.35 -0.22
C ILE A 5 -11.36 -1.95 0.15
N GLN A 6 -11.46 -1.62 1.44
CA GLN A 6 -11.04 -0.34 2.00
C GLN A 6 -10.34 -0.55 3.33
N ILE A 7 -9.38 0.31 3.64
CA ILE A 7 -8.73 0.35 4.95
C ILE A 7 -9.80 0.72 5.98
N PRO A 8 -10.00 -0.10 7.03
CA PRO A 8 -10.98 0.20 8.08
C PRO A 8 -10.74 1.58 8.69
N GLY A 9 -11.78 2.41 8.74
CA GLY A 9 -11.71 3.76 9.30
C GLY A 9 -11.07 4.82 8.41
N ALA A 10 -10.57 4.47 7.22
CA ALA A 10 -10.07 5.45 6.27
C ALA A 10 -11.21 6.22 5.59
N PRO A 11 -11.05 7.53 5.33
CA PRO A 11 -11.92 8.27 4.45
C PRO A 11 -12.05 7.62 3.08
N ALA A 12 -13.21 7.82 2.45
CA ALA A 12 -13.40 7.45 1.06
C ALA A 12 -12.34 8.15 0.18
N PRO A 13 -11.86 7.50 -0.89
CA PRO A 13 -10.99 8.13 -1.86
C PRO A 13 -11.58 9.44 -2.41
N LEU A 14 -10.73 10.46 -2.59
CA LEU A 14 -11.15 11.76 -3.14
C LEU A 14 -11.60 11.68 -4.60
N GLY A 15 -11.11 10.68 -5.35
CA GLY A 15 -11.44 10.46 -6.76
C GLY A 15 -12.32 9.24 -6.98
N PRO A 16 -12.82 9.03 -8.22
CA PRO A 16 -13.72 7.93 -8.56
C PRO A 16 -12.97 6.58 -8.70
N TYR A 17 -12.34 6.11 -7.62
CA TYR A 17 -11.62 4.84 -7.57
C TYR A 17 -11.85 4.10 -6.24
N SER A 18 -11.58 2.80 -6.22
CA SER A 18 -11.59 1.97 -5.01
C SER A 18 -10.17 1.78 -4.50
N GLN A 19 -9.97 1.74 -3.17
CA GLN A 19 -8.63 1.53 -2.61
C GLN A 19 -8.05 0.17 -3.01
N ALA A 20 -8.87 -0.88 -3.03
CA ALA A 20 -8.58 -2.11 -3.74
C ALA A 20 -9.86 -2.81 -4.22
N ILE A 21 -9.73 -3.68 -5.22
CA ILE A 21 -10.81 -4.54 -5.73
C ILE A 21 -10.36 -5.99 -5.68
N LEU A 22 -11.15 -6.84 -5.03
CA LEU A 22 -11.01 -8.29 -5.08
C LEU A 22 -11.97 -8.86 -6.13
N ILE A 23 -11.44 -9.59 -7.11
CA ILE A 23 -12.22 -10.31 -8.11
C ILE A 23 -11.51 -11.60 -8.50
N ASN A 24 -12.25 -12.71 -8.51
CA ASN A 24 -11.75 -14.04 -8.91
C ASN A 24 -10.44 -14.44 -8.21
N GLY A 25 -10.34 -14.16 -6.90
CA GLY A 25 -9.16 -14.49 -6.10
C GLY A 25 -7.96 -13.55 -6.27
N THR A 26 -8.04 -12.54 -7.15
CA THR A 26 -6.96 -11.55 -7.34
C THR A 26 -7.35 -10.22 -6.71
N LEU A 27 -6.48 -9.69 -5.86
CA LEU A 27 -6.61 -8.37 -5.26
C LEU A 27 -5.82 -7.33 -6.08
N TYR A 28 -6.54 -6.38 -6.67
CA TYR A 28 -5.94 -5.23 -7.33
C TYR A 28 -5.92 -4.06 -6.36
N VAL A 29 -4.72 -3.66 -5.93
CA VAL A 29 -4.50 -2.54 -5.01
C VAL A 29 -4.22 -1.27 -5.81
N SER A 30 -5.00 -0.20 -5.58
CA SER A 30 -4.72 1.12 -6.17
C SER A 30 -3.42 1.68 -5.62
N GLY A 31 -2.77 2.58 -6.37
CA GLY A 31 -1.53 3.24 -5.94
C GLY A 31 -1.68 3.85 -4.55
N GLN A 32 -0.85 3.40 -3.62
CA GLN A 32 -0.85 3.91 -2.24
C GLN A 32 0.16 5.05 -2.11
N VAL A 33 -0.28 6.13 -1.49
CA VAL A 33 0.52 7.30 -1.12
C VAL A 33 0.73 7.29 0.41
N PRO A 34 1.69 8.06 0.96
CA PRO A 34 1.97 8.07 2.39
C PRO A 34 0.93 8.89 3.17
N LEU A 35 -0.36 8.60 2.97
CA LEU A 35 -1.46 9.22 3.69
C LEU A 35 -1.75 8.40 4.95
N ASN A 36 -1.88 9.04 6.10
CA ASN A 36 -2.41 8.41 7.30
C ASN A 36 -3.93 8.28 7.16
N PRO A 37 -4.50 7.06 7.15
CA PRO A 37 -5.93 6.86 6.96
C PRO A 37 -6.77 7.41 8.12
N ALA A 38 -6.22 7.51 9.34
CA ALA A 38 -6.97 8.00 10.50
C ALA A 38 -7.05 9.54 10.53
N SER A 39 -5.97 10.24 10.20
CA SER A 39 -5.95 11.71 10.22
C SER A 39 -6.23 12.36 8.87
N GLY A 40 -6.04 11.64 7.76
CA GLY A 40 -6.09 12.21 6.41
C GLY A 40 -4.88 13.08 6.05
N GLU A 41 -3.82 13.05 6.85
CA GLU A 41 -2.61 13.85 6.63
C GLU A 41 -1.53 13.05 5.89
N LEU A 42 -0.68 13.76 5.13
CA LEU A 42 0.49 13.16 4.49
C LEU A 42 1.62 13.00 5.51
N VAL A 43 2.13 11.77 5.63
CA VAL A 43 3.28 11.39 6.43
C VAL A 43 4.52 11.40 5.53
N ASN A 44 5.16 12.56 5.39
CA ASN A 44 6.27 12.75 4.45
C ASN A 44 7.43 13.58 5.01
N GLY A 45 7.64 13.55 6.34
CA GLY A 45 8.78 14.20 6.99
C GLY A 45 10.14 13.63 6.53
N SER A 46 10.16 12.34 6.19
CA SER A 46 11.29 11.64 5.57
C SER A 46 10.79 10.60 4.57
N ILE A 47 11.68 10.15 3.67
CA ILE A 47 11.36 9.06 2.75
C ILE A 47 11.11 7.73 3.50
N ALA A 48 11.80 7.52 4.62
CA ALA A 48 11.58 6.37 5.48
C ALA A 48 10.16 6.33 6.05
N GLU A 49 9.71 7.43 6.66
CA GLU A 49 8.35 7.54 7.20
C GLU A 49 7.28 7.38 6.10
N ALA A 50 7.51 7.99 4.94
CA ALA A 50 6.63 7.85 3.79
C ALA A 50 6.53 6.39 3.31
N THR A 51 7.67 5.71 3.19
CA THR A 51 7.73 4.30 2.75
C THR A 51 6.99 3.40 3.73
N HIS A 52 7.22 3.57 5.04
CA HIS A 52 6.50 2.83 6.06
C HIS A 52 4.99 3.08 6.01
N GLN A 53 4.56 4.33 5.80
CA GLN A 53 3.13 4.64 5.72
C GLN A 53 2.48 4.00 4.48
N VAL A 54 3.13 4.05 3.32
CA VAL A 54 2.67 3.37 2.10
C VAL A 54 2.52 1.87 2.35
N MET A 55 3.54 1.23 2.93
CA MET A 55 3.50 -0.20 3.19
C MET A 55 2.42 -0.59 4.22
N LYS A 56 2.22 0.20 5.28
CA LYS A 56 1.11 0.01 6.23
C LYS A 56 -0.25 0.04 5.53
N ASN A 57 -0.45 0.99 4.62
CA ASN A 57 -1.69 1.09 3.85
C ASN A 57 -1.92 -0.14 2.96
N ILE A 58 -0.87 -0.61 2.27
CA ILE A 58 -0.94 -1.84 1.46
C ILE A 58 -1.27 -3.05 2.34
N MET A 59 -0.57 -3.23 3.48
CA MET A 59 -0.81 -4.36 4.39
C MET A 59 -2.23 -4.35 4.95
N ALA A 60 -2.78 -3.18 5.27
CA ALA A 60 -4.16 -3.05 5.73
C ALA A 60 -5.17 -3.54 4.66
N LEU A 61 -4.98 -3.18 3.39
CA LEU A 61 -5.83 -3.64 2.29
C LEU A 61 -5.70 -5.14 2.02
N VAL A 62 -4.47 -5.66 2.08
CA VAL A 62 -4.20 -7.10 1.92
C VAL A 62 -4.86 -7.89 3.06
N THR A 63 -4.73 -7.41 4.29
CA THR A 63 -5.35 -8.04 5.48
C THR A 63 -6.87 -8.00 5.41
N GLU A 64 -7.47 -6.86 5.02
CA GLU A 64 -8.92 -6.73 4.84
C GLU A 64 -9.46 -7.65 3.73
N ALA A 65 -8.62 -7.99 2.74
CA ALA A 65 -8.98 -8.96 1.72
C ALA A 65 -8.96 -10.42 2.23
N GLY A 66 -8.49 -10.67 3.46
CA GLY A 66 -8.25 -12.01 4.01
C GLY A 66 -6.98 -12.66 3.47
N MET A 67 -6.01 -11.83 3.06
CA MET A 67 -4.72 -12.23 2.50
C MET A 67 -3.58 -11.76 3.41
N ASP A 68 -2.36 -12.20 3.13
CA ASP A 68 -1.15 -11.72 3.78
C ASP A 68 -0.06 -11.36 2.75
N VAL A 69 1.10 -10.93 3.26
CA VAL A 69 2.23 -10.48 2.41
C VAL A 69 2.74 -11.55 1.45
N SER A 70 2.56 -12.85 1.77
CA SER A 70 2.95 -13.96 0.88
C SER A 70 2.06 -14.09 -0.35
N ASN A 71 0.88 -13.44 -0.37
CA ASN A 71 0.01 -13.39 -1.53
C ASN A 71 0.38 -12.28 -2.53
N ILE A 72 1.35 -11.43 -2.22
CA ILE A 72 1.80 -10.37 -3.11
C ILE A 72 2.77 -10.96 -4.13
N VAL A 73 2.39 -10.88 -5.40
CA VAL A 73 3.16 -11.45 -6.53
C VAL A 73 3.83 -10.38 -7.41
N LYS A 74 3.49 -9.10 -7.20
CA LYS A 74 3.98 -7.97 -8.00
C LYS A 74 3.78 -6.65 -7.28
N CYS A 75 4.82 -5.82 -7.25
CA CYS A 75 4.74 -4.41 -6.86
C CYS A 75 5.31 -3.50 -7.94
N SER A 76 4.76 -2.29 -8.05
CA SER A 76 5.32 -1.20 -8.86
C SER A 76 5.59 -0.02 -7.92
N ILE A 77 6.85 0.39 -7.79
CA ILE A 77 7.26 1.50 -6.93
C ILE A 77 7.55 2.70 -7.83
N PHE A 78 6.86 3.81 -7.57
CA PHE A 78 7.04 5.08 -8.28
C PHE A 78 7.73 6.07 -7.36
N LEU A 79 8.97 6.45 -7.70
CA LEU A 79 9.75 7.41 -6.94
C LEU A 79 9.80 8.74 -7.67
N LYS A 80 9.64 9.84 -6.91
CA LYS A 80 9.84 11.20 -7.43
C LYS A 80 11.32 11.51 -7.67
N ASP A 81 12.19 10.92 -6.85
CA ASP A 81 13.64 11.08 -6.91
C ASP A 81 14.30 9.72 -6.78
N LEU A 82 15.13 9.35 -7.77
CA LEU A 82 15.88 8.09 -7.77
C LEU A 82 17.00 8.05 -6.74
N GLY A 83 17.43 9.20 -6.18
CA GLY A 83 18.36 9.24 -5.06
C GLY A 83 17.85 8.48 -3.83
N ASN A 84 16.54 8.32 -3.70
CA ASN A 84 15.88 7.58 -2.62
C ASN A 84 15.79 6.06 -2.84
N PHE A 85 16.23 5.55 -4.00
CA PHE A 85 16.00 4.16 -4.40
C PHE A 85 16.55 3.13 -3.39
N SER A 86 17.75 3.36 -2.85
CA SER A 86 18.38 2.44 -1.92
C SER A 86 17.62 2.34 -0.60
N GLU A 87 17.31 3.49 0.02
CA GLU A 87 16.62 3.57 1.31
C GLU A 87 15.20 2.99 1.22
N VAL A 88 14.48 3.30 0.12
CA VAL A 88 13.15 2.73 -0.12
C VAL A 88 13.21 1.21 -0.22
N ASN A 89 14.18 0.66 -0.97
CA ASN A 89 14.30 -0.79 -1.13
C ASN A 89 14.70 -1.50 0.16
N GLU A 90 15.55 -0.89 0.98
CA GLU A 90 15.91 -1.43 2.30
C GLU A 90 14.67 -1.57 3.18
N ILE A 91 13.86 -0.51 3.30
CA ILE A 91 12.64 -0.53 4.10
C ILE A 91 11.58 -1.45 3.49
N TYR A 92 11.35 -1.35 2.18
CA TYR A 92 10.41 -2.21 1.45
C TYR A 92 10.75 -3.69 1.66
N GLY A 93 12.03 -4.06 1.56
CA GLY A 93 12.50 -5.43 1.74
C GLY A 93 12.18 -6.02 3.11
N GLN A 94 12.14 -5.19 4.17
CA GLN A 94 11.81 -5.64 5.53
C GLN A 94 10.37 -6.18 5.66
N TYR A 95 9.47 -5.81 4.76
CA TYR A 95 8.09 -6.28 4.78
C TYR A 95 7.94 -7.69 4.20
N PHE A 96 8.90 -8.15 3.38
CA PHE A 96 8.82 -9.42 2.69
C PHE A 96 9.76 -10.46 3.33
N ARG A 97 9.25 -11.67 3.56
CA ARG A 97 10.06 -12.79 4.08
C ARG A 97 10.76 -13.59 2.97
N SER A 98 10.33 -13.39 1.74
CA SER A 98 10.86 -14.00 0.52
C SER A 98 10.66 -13.01 -0.62
N THR A 99 11.30 -13.24 -1.77
CA THR A 99 11.02 -12.47 -2.98
C THR A 99 9.52 -12.58 -3.31
N PRO A 100 8.79 -11.44 -3.42
CA PRO A 100 7.42 -11.43 -3.92
C PRO A 100 7.35 -11.70 -5.43
#